data_AF-A0A1A8FDA1-F1
#
_entry.id   AF-A0A1A8FDA1-F1
#
_cell.length_a   1.000
_cell.length_b   1.000
_cell.length_c   1.000
_cell.angle_alpha   90.00
_cell.angle_beta   90.00
_cell.angle_gamma   90.00
#
_symmetry.space_group_name_H-M   'P 1'
#
loop_
_entity.id
_entity.type
_entity.pdbx_description
1 polymer ?
#
loop_
_entity_poly.entity_id
_entity_poly.type
_entity_poly.pdbx_seq_one_letter_code
_entity_poly.pdbx_strand_id
1 'polypeptide(L)'
;KSSSKAPQQEFGHVGPSHGKTLTNIYVYPVKSCGAFEVHDWPVGPLGLLYDRGWMVVNGNGVCLSQKRESRLCLIRPQVHLPSNKLFLQASEMETISVPLEDDVSFRTSSQTCHSKVCGDRVETFDCGDEAAAWLSLFLGQPCRLIRQRPGSTR
;
A
#
# COMPACT_ATOMS: atom_id res chain seq x y z
N LYS A 1 18.08 38.01 52.82
CA LYS A 1 16.66 38.38 52.87
C LYS A 1 16.34 39.18 51.61
N SER A 2 15.77 38.53 50.60
CA SER A 2 15.23 39.22 49.42
C SER A 2 14.11 38.32 48.89
N SER A 3 12.90 38.59 49.36
CA SER A 3 11.67 37.99 48.83
C SER A 3 11.28 38.75 47.56
N SER A 4 11.15 38.04 46.45
CA SER A 4 10.42 38.53 45.27
C SER A 4 9.27 37.57 45.00
N LYS A 5 8.06 38.13 45.07
CA LYS A 5 6.77 37.47 44.87
C LYS A 5 6.44 37.52 43.36
N ALA A 6 5.86 36.43 42.86
CA ALA A 6 5.56 36.14 41.45
C ALA A 6 4.56 37.10 40.79
N PRO A 7 4.38 36.98 39.46
CA PRO A 7 3.06 36.95 38.86
C PRO A 7 2.71 35.51 38.48
N GLN A 8 1.59 35.03 39.01
CA GLN A 8 0.95 33.78 38.61
C GLN A 8 0.42 33.97 37.19
N GLN A 9 0.86 33.10 36.27
CA GLN A 9 0.32 33.04 34.92
C GLN A 9 -0.97 32.22 34.98
N GLU A 10 -2.10 32.86 34.66
CA GLU A 10 -3.41 32.21 34.59
C GLU A 10 -3.38 31.07 33.57
N PHE A 11 -3.66 29.85 34.04
CA PHE A 11 -3.99 28.72 33.17
C PHE A 11 -5.38 28.97 32.61
N GLY A 12 -5.44 29.32 31.32
CA GLY A 12 -6.69 29.41 30.58
C GLY A 12 -7.52 28.13 30.74
N HIS A 13 -8.80 28.34 31.02
CA HIS A 13 -9.79 27.28 31.16
C HIS A 13 -9.92 26.51 29.83
N VAL A 14 -9.34 25.31 29.76
CA VAL A 14 -9.56 24.38 28.64
C VAL A 14 -10.90 23.69 28.90
N GLY A 15 -11.96 24.17 28.26
CA GLY A 15 -13.23 23.45 28.19
C GLY A 15 -13.02 22.04 27.60
N PRO A 16 -13.96 21.09 27.76
CA PRO A 16 -13.75 19.70 27.37
C PRO A 16 -13.46 19.61 25.88
N SER A 17 -12.18 19.45 25.54
CA SER A 17 -11.74 19.07 24.21
C SER A 17 -12.21 17.64 24.02
N HIS A 18 -13.21 17.46 23.16
CA HIS A 18 -13.56 16.14 22.67
C HIS A 18 -12.44 15.73 21.72
N GLY A 19 -11.33 15.26 22.31
CA GLY A 19 -10.15 14.84 21.58
C GLY A 19 -10.52 13.76 20.58
N LYS A 20 -10.05 13.89 19.33
CA LYS A 20 -10.15 12.81 18.36
C LYS A 20 -9.08 11.78 18.67
N THR A 21 -9.48 10.52 18.77
CA THR A 21 -8.56 9.39 18.98
C THR A 21 -8.46 8.58 17.68
N LEU A 22 -7.23 8.33 17.24
CA LEU A 22 -6.97 7.37 16.16
C LEU A 22 -7.13 5.95 16.73
N THR A 23 -8.04 5.17 16.16
CA THR A 23 -8.28 3.79 16.62
C THR A 23 -7.43 2.77 15.86
N ASN A 24 -7.30 2.94 14.54
CA ASN A 24 -6.65 1.97 13.66
C ASN A 24 -5.99 2.69 12.48
N ILE A 25 -4.93 2.08 11.95
CA ILE A 25 -4.29 2.49 10.69
C ILE A 25 -4.37 1.31 9.74
N TYR A 26 -4.79 1.58 8.50
CA TYR A 26 -4.85 0.59 7.45
C TYR A 26 -4.04 1.07 6.24
N VAL A 27 -3.09 0.25 5.82
CA VAL A 27 -2.36 0.41 4.57
C VAL A 27 -2.99 -0.52 3.55
N TYR A 28 -3.04 -0.12 2.29
CA TYR A 28 -3.50 -0.96 1.18
C TYR A 28 -2.38 -1.08 0.14
N PRO A 29 -1.36 -1.92 0.39
CA PRO A 29 -0.20 -2.00 -0.49
C PRO A 29 -0.59 -2.32 -1.93
N VAL A 30 -1.47 -3.30 -2.11
CA VAL A 30 -1.99 -3.69 -3.42
C VAL A 30 -3.39 -3.11 -3.64
N LYS A 31 -3.60 -2.43 -4.77
CA LYS A 31 -4.90 -1.91 -5.19
C LYS A 31 -5.96 -3.00 -5.18
N SER A 32 -7.13 -2.69 -4.62
CA SER A 32 -8.30 -3.58 -4.53
C SER A 32 -8.17 -4.79 -3.60
N CYS A 33 -6.99 -5.04 -3.03
CA CYS A 33 -6.77 -6.14 -2.09
C CYS A 33 -7.16 -5.75 -0.66
N GLY A 34 -7.08 -6.73 0.25
CA GLY A 34 -7.38 -6.57 1.66
C GLY A 34 -6.49 -5.55 2.37
N ALA A 35 -7.01 -4.98 3.44
CA ALA A 35 -6.28 -4.03 4.30
C ALA A 35 -5.15 -4.73 5.06
N PHE A 36 -4.05 -4.01 5.23
CA PHE A 36 -2.95 -4.32 6.14
C PHE A 36 -3.07 -3.40 7.35
N GLU A 37 -3.50 -3.95 8.49
CA GLU A 37 -3.65 -3.20 9.73
C GLU A 37 -2.31 -3.06 10.45
N VAL A 38 -2.02 -1.85 10.93
CA VAL A 38 -0.77 -1.52 11.61
C VAL A 38 -1.02 -0.63 12.82
N HIS A 39 -0.13 -0.70 13.82
CA HIS A 39 -0.19 0.14 15.01
C HIS A 39 0.46 1.51 14.80
N ASP A 40 1.55 1.53 14.03
CA ASP A 40 2.26 2.71 13.59
C ASP A 40 2.76 2.48 12.15
N TRP A 41 3.01 3.56 11.41
CA TRP A 41 3.51 3.44 10.04
C TRP A 41 4.23 4.71 9.57
N PRO A 42 5.29 4.59 8.75
CA PRO A 42 5.97 5.76 8.20
C PRO A 42 5.07 6.56 7.26
N VAL A 43 5.12 7.88 7.37
CA VAL A 43 4.45 8.82 6.46
C VAL A 43 5.51 9.50 5.60
N GLY A 44 5.40 9.34 4.29
CA GLY A 44 6.21 10.03 3.30
C GLY A 44 5.42 11.14 2.59
N PRO A 45 6.04 11.81 1.59
CA PRO A 45 5.41 12.91 0.85
C PRO A 45 4.12 12.52 0.10
N LEU A 46 3.94 11.22 -0.18
CA LEU A 46 2.78 10.67 -0.89
C LEU A 46 1.75 10.02 0.05
N GLY A 47 1.94 10.13 1.38
CA GLY A 47 1.10 9.49 2.38
C GLY A 47 1.80 8.33 3.10
N LEU A 48 1.01 7.36 3.58
CA LEU A 48 1.54 6.16 4.23
C LEU A 48 2.50 5.43 3.28
N LEU A 49 3.71 5.13 3.75
CA LEU A 49 4.74 4.49 2.94
C LEU A 49 4.20 3.19 2.33
N TYR A 50 4.44 2.95 1.03
CA TYR A 50 3.95 1.78 0.30
C TYR A 50 2.42 1.65 0.18
N ASP A 51 1.62 2.64 0.57
CA ASP A 51 0.19 2.63 0.29
C ASP A 51 -0.06 2.78 -1.21
N ARG A 52 -0.92 1.91 -1.76
CA ARG A 52 -1.25 1.85 -3.20
C ARG A 52 -0.04 1.73 -4.13
N GLY A 53 1.06 1.13 -3.66
CA GLY A 53 2.27 0.94 -4.46
C GLY A 53 2.16 -0.12 -5.56
N TRP A 54 1.21 -1.06 -5.45
CA TRP A 54 1.06 -2.16 -6.41
C TRP A 54 -0.36 -2.30 -6.96
N MET A 55 -0.47 -2.95 -8.11
CA MET A 55 -1.73 -3.26 -8.78
C MET A 55 -1.65 -4.64 -9.43
N VAL A 56 -2.78 -5.34 -9.49
CA VAL A 56 -2.92 -6.57 -10.29
C VAL A 56 -3.45 -6.18 -11.67
N VAL A 57 -2.82 -6.67 -12.72
CA VAL A 57 -3.25 -6.49 -14.11
C VAL A 57 -3.59 -7.83 -14.75
N ASN A 58 -4.55 -7.86 -15.66
CA ASN A 58 -4.81 -9.06 -16.46
C ASN A 58 -3.79 -9.22 -17.61
N GLY A 59 -3.92 -10.28 -18.40
CA GLY A 59 -3.08 -10.54 -19.58
C GLY A 59 -3.05 -9.42 -20.65
N ASN A 60 -4.01 -8.49 -20.62
CA ASN A 60 -4.06 -7.33 -21.51
C ASN A 60 -3.44 -6.06 -20.88
N GLY A 61 -2.82 -6.16 -19.70
CA GLY A 61 -2.27 -5.02 -18.96
C GLY A 61 -3.32 -4.13 -18.31
N VAL A 62 -4.58 -4.57 -18.22
CA VAL A 62 -5.66 -3.78 -17.60
C VAL A 62 -5.70 -4.04 -16.11
N CYS A 63 -5.61 -2.95 -15.33
CA CYS A 63 -5.74 -2.96 -13.88
C CYS A 63 -7.08 -3.59 -13.44
N LEU A 64 -7.00 -4.67 -12.66
CA LEU A 64 -8.15 -5.30 -12.05
C LEU A 64 -8.70 -4.44 -10.89
N SER A 65 -10.01 -4.47 -10.72
CA SER A 65 -10.72 -3.72 -9.68
C SER A 65 -11.64 -4.65 -8.90
N GLN A 66 -11.82 -4.36 -7.61
CA GLN A 66 -12.69 -5.16 -6.73
C GLN A 66 -14.14 -5.27 -7.26
N LYS A 67 -14.64 -4.24 -7.97
CA LYS A 67 -15.98 -4.26 -8.59
C LYS A 67 -16.13 -5.31 -9.70
N ARG A 68 -15.02 -5.69 -10.33
CA ARG A 68 -14.98 -6.66 -11.44
C ARG A 68 -14.46 -8.02 -10.99
N GLU A 69 -13.54 -8.03 -10.03
CA GLU A 69 -12.95 -9.23 -9.45
C GLU A 69 -12.98 -9.07 -7.93
N SER A 70 -14.05 -9.55 -7.30
CA SER A 70 -14.27 -9.40 -5.85
C SER A 70 -13.26 -10.19 -5.03
N ARG A 71 -12.73 -11.30 -5.58
CA ARG A 71 -11.78 -12.18 -4.88
C ARG A 71 -10.47 -11.47 -4.53
N LEU A 72 -10.14 -10.36 -5.18
CA LEU A 72 -9.01 -9.50 -4.79
C LEU A 72 -9.05 -9.15 -3.30
N CYS A 73 -10.23 -8.93 -2.72
CA CYS A 73 -10.36 -8.56 -1.30
C CYS A 73 -9.89 -9.65 -0.32
N LEU A 74 -9.79 -10.90 -0.79
CA LEU A 74 -9.35 -12.05 -0.02
C LEU A 74 -7.83 -12.17 0.03
N ILE A 75 -7.13 -11.52 -0.90
CA ILE A 75 -5.68 -11.39 -0.86
C ILE A 75 -5.33 -10.41 0.25
N ARG A 76 -4.45 -10.82 1.16
CA ARG A 76 -3.95 -10.06 2.31
C ARG A 76 -2.48 -9.71 2.07
N PRO A 77 -2.19 -8.51 1.55
CA PRO A 77 -0.82 -8.03 1.43
C PRO A 77 -0.31 -7.59 2.80
N GLN A 78 0.95 -7.85 3.11
CA GLN A 78 1.62 -7.34 4.32
C GLN A 78 3.01 -6.82 3.96
N VAL A 79 3.32 -5.59 4.35
CA VAL A 79 4.63 -4.99 4.12
C VAL A 79 5.49 -5.24 5.34
N HIS A 80 6.65 -5.86 5.14
CA HIS A 80 7.63 -6.10 6.18
C HIS A 80 8.93 -5.33 5.86
N LEU A 81 9.03 -4.14 6.46
CA LEU A 81 10.16 -3.21 6.26
C LEU A 81 11.51 -3.83 6.64
N PRO A 82 11.66 -4.54 7.78
CA PRO A 82 12.98 -5.08 8.18
C PRO A 82 13.58 -6.07 7.19
N SER A 83 12.73 -6.87 6.51
CA SER A 83 13.20 -7.81 5.50
C SER A 83 13.06 -7.28 4.07
N ASN A 84 12.66 -6.03 3.89
CA ASN A 84 12.41 -5.41 2.59
C ASN A 84 11.46 -6.22 1.68
N LYS A 85 10.36 -6.78 2.23
CA LYS A 85 9.45 -7.68 1.50
C LYS A 85 7.98 -7.28 1.62
N LEU A 86 7.24 -7.49 0.53
CA LEU A 86 5.78 -7.58 0.47
C LEU A 86 5.37 -9.05 0.49
N PHE A 87 4.64 -9.48 1.50
CA PHE A 87 4.03 -10.81 1.55
C PHE A 87 2.64 -10.78 0.96
N LEU A 88 2.29 -11.80 0.17
CA LEU A 88 0.92 -12.02 -0.33
C LEU A 88 0.37 -13.32 0.24
N GLN A 89 -0.81 -13.24 0.84
CA GLN A 89 -1.47 -14.34 1.51
C GLN A 89 -2.92 -14.44 1.06
N ALA A 90 -3.45 -15.65 0.97
CA ALA A 90 -4.87 -15.90 0.82
C ALA A 90 -5.20 -17.27 1.44
N SER A 91 -6.47 -17.50 1.77
CA SER A 91 -6.91 -18.82 2.26
C SER A 91 -6.53 -19.91 1.26
N GLU A 92 -6.02 -21.03 1.77
CA GLU A 92 -5.64 -22.22 0.96
C GLU A 92 -4.49 -21.99 -0.04
N MET A 93 -3.75 -20.89 0.09
CA MET A 93 -2.58 -20.60 -0.72
C MET A 93 -1.33 -20.52 0.17
N GLU A 94 -0.20 -21.01 -0.33
CA GLU A 94 1.10 -20.76 0.29
C GLU A 94 1.46 -19.27 0.22
N THR A 95 2.08 -18.74 1.26
CA THR A 95 2.49 -17.31 1.28
C THR A 95 3.71 -17.12 0.38
N ILE A 96 3.66 -16.14 -0.52
CA ILE A 96 4.81 -15.72 -1.33
C ILE A 96 5.34 -14.37 -0.86
N SER A 97 6.60 -14.06 -1.22
CA SER A 97 7.21 -12.76 -0.93
C SER A 97 7.75 -12.10 -2.19
N VAL A 98 7.51 -10.79 -2.32
CA VAL A 98 8.01 -9.94 -3.39
C VAL A 98 8.94 -8.88 -2.76
N PRO A 99 10.12 -8.59 -3.31
CA PRO A 99 10.96 -7.49 -2.83
C PRO A 99 10.21 -6.14 -2.85
N LEU A 100 10.34 -5.34 -1.80
CA LEU A 100 9.77 -3.98 -1.80
C LEU A 100 10.58 -3.03 -2.67
N GLU A 101 11.87 -3.29 -2.88
CA GLU A 101 12.78 -2.51 -3.71
C GLU A 101 13.64 -3.48 -4.51
N ASP A 102 13.84 -3.18 -5.79
CA ASP A 102 14.60 -4.04 -6.68
C ASP A 102 16.07 -3.63 -6.70
N ASP A 103 16.96 -4.60 -6.58
CA ASP A 103 18.35 -4.49 -7.04
C ASP A 103 18.37 -4.52 -8.58
N VAL A 104 18.06 -3.37 -9.20
CA VAL A 104 18.47 -2.86 -10.53
C VAL A 104 18.34 -3.80 -11.77
N SER A 105 17.68 -4.97 -11.68
CA SER A 105 17.69 -5.97 -12.78
C SER A 105 16.32 -6.43 -13.28
N PHE A 106 15.23 -5.85 -12.78
CA PHE A 106 13.90 -6.10 -13.36
C PHE A 106 13.71 -5.31 -14.64
N ARG A 107 13.38 -6.03 -15.71
CA ARG A 107 13.16 -5.50 -17.06
C ARG A 107 12.10 -4.40 -16.99
N THR A 108 12.50 -3.16 -17.25
CA THR A 108 11.58 -2.03 -17.41
C THR A 108 10.53 -2.41 -18.46
N SER A 109 9.31 -2.68 -18.03
CA SER A 109 8.17 -2.82 -18.93
C SER A 109 7.28 -1.60 -18.72
N SER A 110 7.28 -0.67 -19.69
CA SER A 110 6.33 0.43 -19.70
C SER A 110 4.94 -0.12 -20.05
N GLN A 111 4.28 -0.74 -19.06
CA GLN A 111 2.90 -1.19 -19.23
C GLN A 111 1.95 -0.03 -19.02
N THR A 112 1.09 0.22 -20.00
CA THR A 112 0.04 1.23 -19.88
C THR A 112 -1.10 0.63 -19.07
N CYS A 113 -1.21 0.97 -17.78
CA CYS A 113 -2.38 0.55 -16.99
C CYS A 113 -3.57 1.47 -17.27
N HIS A 114 -4.49 1.03 -18.12
CA HIS A 114 -5.75 1.74 -18.33
C HIS A 114 -6.69 1.52 -17.13
N SER A 115 -6.76 2.49 -16.22
CA SER A 115 -7.87 2.57 -15.25
C SER A 115 -9.01 3.37 -15.89
N LYS A 116 -10.26 2.93 -15.71
CA LYS A 116 -11.46 3.61 -16.25
C LYS A 116 -11.65 5.05 -15.76
N VAL A 117 -10.90 5.49 -14.75
CA VAL A 117 -11.09 6.78 -14.05
C VAL A 117 -9.92 7.74 -14.28
N CYS A 118 -8.74 7.24 -14.66
CA CYS A 118 -7.56 8.05 -14.95
C CYS A 118 -6.87 7.34 -16.11
N GLY A 119 -6.86 7.97 -17.28
CA GLY A 119 -6.17 7.49 -18.48
C GLY A 119 -4.65 7.66 -18.40
N ASP A 120 -4.10 7.75 -17.19
CA ASP A 120 -2.72 8.17 -16.96
C ASP A 120 -1.76 7.03 -17.27
N ARG A 121 -0.67 7.37 -17.95
CA ARG A 121 0.44 6.46 -18.19
C ARG A 121 1.34 6.50 -16.97
N VAL A 122 1.29 5.43 -16.18
CA VAL A 122 2.16 5.27 -15.03
C VAL A 122 3.28 4.32 -15.40
N GLU A 123 4.53 4.69 -15.14
CA GLU A 123 5.65 3.75 -15.25
C GLU A 123 5.54 2.71 -14.15
N THR A 124 5.57 1.44 -14.54
CA THR A 124 5.45 0.32 -13.61
C THR A 124 6.56 -0.71 -13.82
N PHE A 125 6.82 -1.50 -12.78
CA PHE A 125 7.71 -2.64 -12.83
C PHE A 125 6.90 -3.92 -12.65
N ASP A 126 7.28 -4.96 -13.38
CA ASP A 126 6.71 -6.28 -13.22
C ASP A 126 7.36 -7.00 -12.04
N CYS A 127 6.57 -7.56 -11.14
CA CYS A 127 7.08 -8.22 -9.92
C CYS A 127 7.44 -9.70 -10.11
N GLY A 128 7.64 -10.16 -11.35
CA GLY A 128 8.15 -11.48 -11.66
C GLY A 128 7.09 -12.57 -11.81
N ASP A 129 7.54 -13.71 -12.35
CA ASP A 129 6.67 -14.83 -12.73
C ASP A 129 6.11 -15.59 -11.53
N GLU A 130 6.79 -15.59 -10.39
CA GLU A 130 6.30 -16.21 -9.15
C GLU A 130 5.01 -15.51 -8.67
N ALA A 131 5.03 -14.17 -8.59
CA ALA A 131 3.86 -13.38 -8.23
C ALA A 131 2.72 -13.54 -9.26
N ALA A 132 3.06 -13.56 -10.55
CA ALA A 132 2.09 -13.79 -11.62
C ALA A 132 1.43 -15.17 -11.52
N ALA A 133 2.20 -16.23 -11.29
CA ALA A 133 1.70 -17.59 -11.15
C ALA A 133 0.79 -17.72 -9.93
N TRP A 134 1.20 -17.18 -8.78
CA TRP A 134 0.42 -17.21 -7.55
C TRP A 134 -0.92 -16.49 -7.71
N LEU A 135 -0.91 -15.27 -8.28
CA LEU A 135 -2.12 -14.49 -8.51
C LEU A 135 -3.03 -15.17 -9.54
N SER A 136 -2.45 -15.72 -10.61
CA SER A 136 -3.22 -16.38 -11.66
C SER A 136 -3.88 -17.65 -11.16
N LEU A 137 -3.18 -18.43 -10.34
CA LEU A 137 -3.73 -19.60 -9.67
C LEU A 137 -4.87 -19.19 -8.74
N PHE A 138 -4.65 -18.19 -7.89
CA PHE A 138 -5.68 -17.74 -6.97
C PHE A 138 -6.89 -17.20 -7.73
N LEU A 139 -6.73 -16.24 -8.64
CA LEU A 139 -7.84 -15.57 -9.31
C LEU A 139 -8.49 -16.38 -10.45
N GLY A 140 -7.86 -17.48 -10.89
CA GLY A 140 -8.38 -18.33 -11.97
C GLY A 140 -8.30 -17.69 -13.36
N GLN A 141 -7.45 -16.67 -13.54
CA GLN A 141 -7.23 -15.99 -14.82
C GLN A 141 -5.79 -15.48 -14.93
N PRO A 142 -5.20 -15.41 -16.14
CA PRO A 142 -3.87 -14.85 -16.32
C PRO A 142 -3.78 -13.40 -15.82
N CYS A 143 -2.93 -13.18 -14.82
CA CYS A 143 -2.68 -11.86 -14.26
C CYS A 143 -1.26 -11.73 -13.72
N ARG A 144 -0.82 -10.48 -13.55
CA ARG A 144 0.52 -10.13 -13.06
C ARG A 144 0.42 -9.05 -11.99
N LEU A 145 1.37 -9.06 -11.07
CA LEU A 145 1.55 -7.98 -10.10
C LEU A 145 2.50 -6.96 -10.70
N ILE A 146 2.08 -5.69 -10.71
CA ILE A 146 2.92 -4.58 -11.11
C ILE A 146 3.06 -3.58 -9.98
N ARG A 147 4.22 -2.92 -9.91
CA ARG A 147 4.53 -1.88 -8.94
C ARG A 147 4.66 -0.53 -9.62
N GLN A 148 4.02 0.50 -9.08
CA GLN A 148 4.21 1.88 -9.54
C GLN A 148 5.62 2.38 -9.20
N ARG A 149 6.26 3.09 -10.14
CA ARG A 149 7.58 3.68 -9.90
C ARG A 149 7.51 4.76 -8.81
N PRO A 150 8.41 4.72 -7.80
CA PRO A 150 8.51 5.78 -6.80
C PRO A 150 8.73 7.14 -7.48
N GLY A 151 7.98 8.16 -7.06
CA GLY A 151 8.10 9.53 -7.59
C GLY A 151 7.31 9.85 -8.86
N SER A 152 6.60 8.86 -9.44
CA SER A 152 5.58 9.16 -10.44
C SER A 152 4.39 9.82 -9.73
N THR A 153 4.21 11.12 -9.94
CA THR A 153 3.03 11.84 -9.45
C THR A 153 1.85 11.49 -10.35
N ARG A 154 0.65 11.38 -9.75
CA ARG A 154 -0.61 11.32 -10.51
C ARG A 154 -0.87 12.62 -11.25
#